data_AF-A0A150NIN3-F1
#
_entry.id   AF-A0A150NIN3-F1
#
_cell.length_a   1.000
_cell.length_b   1.000
_cell.length_c   1.000
_cell.angle_alpha   90.00
_cell.angle_beta   90.00
_cell.angle_gamma   90.00
#
_symmetry.space_group_name_H-M   'P 1'
#
loop_
_entity.id
_entity.type
_entity.pdbx_description
1 polymer ?
#
loop_
_entity_poly.entity_id
_entity_poly.type
_entity_poly.pdbx_seq_one_letter_code
_entity_poly.pdbx_strand_id
1 'polypeptide(L)'
;MEFKHYGEIVYKIRQDRNMSLKEAAGDAITPNNLSRFEKGLATVKVDTFFEILSKFNLDVEDFAELLNIQDEVGQRIKQFANALSKNDQMKARQILGKKSEWTNLKEYYTLKLSTISQAKKLDELTPDELEAIHYLIDYILSIDKLYIRDFVIVSVLLNFEVQCFEVQFLEYLESLIVKGLEEVKYRTVEFARTYAHSGITLMKTYSRYGYYDKAEKLIYKLKLILTQEAYFNIAITPLFF
;
A
#
# COMPACT_ATOMS: atom_id res chain seq x y z
N MET A 1 5.41 15.98 -18.65
CA MET A 1 6.88 16.15 -18.57
C MET A 1 7.37 14.97 -17.75
N GLU A 2 8.19 14.10 -18.35
CA GLU A 2 8.76 12.93 -17.71
C GLU A 2 10.05 13.38 -17.02
N PHE A 3 10.10 13.32 -15.69
CA PHE A 3 11.30 13.73 -14.95
C PHE A 3 12.23 12.54 -14.79
N LYS A 4 13.48 12.70 -15.18
CA LYS A 4 14.51 11.66 -15.07
C LYS A 4 15.27 11.73 -13.75
N HIS A 5 15.15 12.87 -13.05
CA HIS A 5 15.87 13.13 -11.81
C HIS A 5 14.97 13.77 -10.77
N TYR A 6 15.11 13.37 -9.50
CA TYR A 6 14.34 13.92 -8.37
C TYR A 6 14.46 15.44 -8.24
N GLY A 7 15.57 16.04 -8.69
CA GLY A 7 15.73 17.48 -8.71
C GLY A 7 14.72 18.20 -9.61
N GLU A 8 14.28 17.58 -10.70
CA GLU A 8 13.29 18.19 -11.60
C GLU A 8 11.89 18.23 -10.96
N ILE A 9 11.59 17.28 -10.05
CA ILE A 9 10.39 17.32 -9.19
C ILE A 9 10.49 18.49 -8.21
N VAL A 10 11.64 18.67 -7.56
CA VAL A 10 11.92 19.80 -6.66
C VAL A 10 11.80 21.14 -7.40
N TYR A 11 12.30 21.21 -8.63
CA TYR A 11 12.12 22.39 -9.50
C TYR A 11 10.65 22.70 -9.71
N LYS A 12 9.86 21.69 -10.11
CA LYS A 12 8.43 21.86 -10.36
C LYS A 12 7.71 22.38 -9.12
N ILE A 13 7.92 21.73 -7.97
CA ILE A 13 7.32 22.16 -6.68
C ILE A 13 7.70 23.61 -6.39
N ARG A 14 8.98 23.97 -6.52
CA ARG A 14 9.47 25.33 -6.26
C ARG A 14 8.80 26.35 -7.18
N GLN A 15 8.61 26.02 -8.46
CA GLN A 15 7.89 26.87 -9.42
C GLN A 15 6.41 27.00 -9.06
N ASP A 16 5.74 25.90 -8.74
CA ASP A 16 4.32 25.89 -8.37
C ASP A 16 4.06 26.73 -7.08
N ARG A 17 5.07 26.82 -6.20
CA ARG A 17 5.05 27.65 -4.99
C ARG A 17 5.56 29.09 -5.20
N ASN A 18 5.94 29.48 -6.41
CA ASN A 18 6.52 30.79 -6.73
C ASN A 18 7.74 31.15 -5.88
N MET A 19 8.56 30.17 -5.50
CA MET A 19 9.73 30.39 -4.64
C MET A 19 11.00 30.63 -5.46
N SER A 20 11.80 31.60 -5.04
CA SER A 20 13.14 31.80 -5.57
C SER A 20 14.09 30.67 -5.15
N LEU A 21 15.19 30.49 -5.89
CA LEU A 21 16.25 29.56 -5.50
C LEU A 21 16.83 29.89 -4.12
N LYS A 22 16.89 31.18 -3.74
CA LYS A 22 17.42 31.59 -2.44
C LYS A 22 16.51 31.17 -1.29
N GLU A 23 15.20 31.35 -1.44
CA GLU A 23 14.21 30.95 -0.44
C GLU A 23 14.17 29.43 -0.28
N ALA A 24 14.11 28.69 -1.39
CA ALA A 24 14.07 27.23 -1.37
C ALA A 24 15.39 26.61 -0.86
N ALA A 25 16.54 27.21 -1.20
CA ALA A 25 17.82 26.72 -0.71
C ALA A 25 18.01 27.02 0.78
N GLY A 26 17.66 28.24 1.22
CA GLY A 26 18.04 28.83 2.53
C GLY A 26 19.43 28.39 2.96
N ASP A 27 19.56 27.81 4.15
CA ASP A 27 20.86 27.35 4.68
C ASP A 27 21.22 25.90 4.34
N ALA A 28 20.32 25.15 3.71
CA ALA A 28 20.51 23.72 3.42
C ALA A 28 21.54 23.50 2.30
N ILE A 29 21.58 24.41 1.33
CA ILE A 29 22.46 24.33 0.15
C ILE A 29 22.66 25.71 -0.47
N THR A 30 23.66 25.89 -1.34
CA THR A 30 23.80 27.13 -2.11
C THR A 30 22.76 27.20 -3.24
N PRO A 31 22.23 28.39 -3.60
CA PRO A 31 21.27 28.54 -4.71
C PRO A 31 21.79 27.98 -6.04
N ASN A 32 23.10 28.06 -6.30
CA ASN A 32 23.73 27.50 -7.49
C ASN A 32 23.70 25.97 -7.48
N ASN A 33 24.00 25.35 -6.34
CA ASN A 33 23.95 23.89 -6.24
C ASN A 33 22.50 23.36 -6.27
N LEU A 34 21.53 24.09 -5.69
CA LEU A 34 20.11 23.78 -5.87
C LEU A 34 19.72 23.84 -7.35
N SER A 35 20.09 24.90 -8.07
CA SER A 35 19.82 25.04 -9.51
C SER A 35 20.42 23.90 -10.34
N ARG A 36 21.63 23.45 -10.00
CA ARG A 36 22.25 22.29 -10.66
C ARG A 36 21.52 20.99 -10.34
N PHE A 37 21.15 20.76 -9.10
CA PHE A 37 20.36 19.60 -8.69
C PHE A 37 19.01 19.58 -9.42
N GLU A 38 18.31 20.72 -9.45
CA GLU A 38 17.02 20.90 -10.12
C GLU A 38 17.05 20.59 -11.63
N LYS A 39 18.22 20.70 -12.25
CA LYS A 39 18.46 20.41 -13.68
C LYS A 39 19.02 19.00 -13.91
N GLY A 40 19.14 18.16 -12.89
CA GLY A 40 19.76 16.84 -12.98
C GLY A 40 21.29 16.87 -13.16
N LEU A 41 21.94 18.03 -12.96
CA LEU A 41 23.38 18.23 -13.18
C LEU A 41 24.23 18.00 -11.92
N ALA A 42 23.58 17.71 -10.78
CA ALA A 42 24.22 17.41 -9.51
C ALA A 42 23.32 16.49 -8.68
N THR A 43 23.90 15.81 -7.70
CA THR A 43 23.19 15.11 -6.63
C THR A 43 23.30 15.90 -5.33
N VAL A 44 22.40 15.63 -4.40
CA VAL A 44 22.44 16.18 -3.04
C VAL A 44 22.41 15.04 -2.02
N LYS A 45 22.87 15.31 -0.80
CA LYS A 45 22.73 14.36 0.32
C LYS A 45 21.25 14.21 0.67
N VAL A 46 20.90 13.06 1.23
CA VAL A 46 19.52 12.75 1.64
C VAL A 46 19.00 13.76 2.68
N ASP A 47 19.80 14.12 3.67
CA ASP A 47 19.41 15.12 4.68
C ASP A 47 19.11 16.48 4.02
N THR A 48 19.99 16.93 3.13
CA THR A 48 19.79 18.16 2.34
C THR A 48 18.53 18.10 1.49
N PHE A 49 18.20 16.93 0.92
CA PHE A 49 16.97 16.76 0.14
C PHE A 49 15.72 17.00 0.99
N PHE A 50 15.65 16.37 2.17
CA PHE A 50 14.51 16.56 3.08
C PHE A 50 14.45 17.97 3.67
N GLU A 51 15.60 18.60 3.96
CA GLU A 51 15.66 20.00 4.39
C GLU A 51 15.11 20.95 3.32
N ILE A 52 15.41 20.71 2.03
CA ILE A 52 14.82 21.49 0.92
C ILE A 52 13.30 21.27 0.87
N LEU A 53 12.84 20.01 0.93
CA LEU A 53 11.40 19.70 0.88
C LEU A 53 10.62 20.36 2.02
N SER A 54 11.20 20.42 3.23
CA SER A 54 10.56 21.06 4.40
C SER A 54 10.23 22.54 4.19
N LYS A 55 10.88 23.21 3.23
CA LYS A 55 10.67 24.63 2.93
C LYS A 55 9.51 24.89 1.98
N PHE A 56 9.01 23.87 1.29
CA PHE A 56 7.93 24.02 0.32
C PHE A 56 6.53 24.06 0.94
N ASN A 57 6.44 23.94 2.27
CA ASN A 57 5.17 23.90 3.00
C ASN A 57 4.20 22.88 2.36
N LEU A 58 4.72 21.69 2.11
CA LEU A 58 4.00 20.52 1.60
C LEU A 58 3.87 19.49 2.71
N ASP A 59 2.75 18.78 2.70
CA ASP A 59 2.63 17.55 3.46
C ASP A 59 3.34 16.40 2.72
N VAL A 60 3.71 15.34 3.45
CA VAL A 60 4.43 14.20 2.87
C VAL A 60 3.59 13.53 1.77
N GLU A 61 2.27 13.56 1.93
CA GLU A 61 1.27 13.08 0.97
C GLU A 61 1.35 13.80 -0.37
N ASP A 62 1.59 15.12 -0.37
CA ASP A 62 1.72 15.90 -1.61
C ASP A 62 2.93 15.44 -2.44
N PHE A 63 4.03 15.14 -1.74
CA PHE A 63 5.24 14.64 -2.36
C PHE A 63 5.04 13.22 -2.92
N ALA A 64 4.35 12.36 -2.18
CA ALA A 64 4.04 11.01 -2.62
C ALA A 64 3.20 11.00 -3.92
N GLU A 65 2.24 11.92 -4.08
CA GLU A 65 1.45 12.00 -5.30
C GLU A 65 2.28 12.44 -6.51
N LEU A 66 3.21 13.38 -6.33
CA LEU A 66 4.12 13.81 -7.40
C LEU A 66 5.05 12.69 -7.85
N LEU A 67 5.55 11.87 -6.93
CA LEU A 67 6.32 10.66 -7.25
C LEU A 67 5.46 9.64 -8.01
N ASN A 68 4.24 9.39 -7.57
CA ASN A 68 3.32 8.43 -8.20
C ASN A 68 2.95 8.79 -9.64
N ILE A 69 2.98 10.07 -10.01
CA ILE A 69 2.73 10.51 -11.39
C ILE A 69 3.81 9.98 -12.34
N GLN A 70 4.98 9.59 -11.85
CA GLN A 70 6.12 9.25 -12.70
C GLN A 70 6.62 7.82 -12.55
N ASP A 71 6.10 7.09 -11.57
CA ASP A 71 6.30 5.66 -11.43
C ASP A 71 5.54 4.93 -12.55
N GLU A 72 6.23 4.51 -13.62
CA GLU A 72 5.61 3.74 -14.72
C GLU A 72 4.90 2.49 -14.22
N VAL A 73 5.47 1.80 -13.23
CA VAL A 73 4.87 0.62 -12.59
C VAL A 73 3.63 1.04 -11.80
N GLY A 74 3.74 2.13 -11.03
CA GLY A 74 2.62 2.75 -10.32
C GLY A 74 1.48 3.16 -11.25
N GLN A 75 1.78 3.72 -12.42
CA GLN A 75 0.79 4.04 -13.46
C GLN A 75 0.17 2.78 -14.04
N ARG A 76 0.96 1.74 -14.34
CA ARG A 76 0.45 0.44 -14.80
C ARG A 76 -0.53 -0.15 -13.78
N ILE A 77 -0.19 -0.10 -12.49
CA ILE A 77 -1.06 -0.54 -11.38
C ILE A 77 -2.35 0.30 -11.32
N LYS A 78 -2.26 1.64 -11.41
CA LYS A 78 -3.44 2.54 -11.44
C LYS A 78 -4.36 2.21 -12.63
N GLN A 79 -3.80 1.97 -13.82
CA GLN A 79 -4.56 1.58 -15.00
C GLN A 79 -5.24 0.22 -14.84
N PHE A 80 -4.53 -0.75 -14.24
CA PHE A 80 -5.07 -2.06 -13.93
C PHE A 80 -6.24 -1.97 -12.93
N ALA A 81 -6.07 -1.24 -11.83
CA ALA A 81 -7.11 -1.04 -10.82
C ALA A 81 -8.35 -0.35 -11.42
N ASN A 82 -8.15 0.63 -12.31
CA ASN A 82 -9.24 1.29 -13.04
C ASN A 82 -9.99 0.36 -14.01
N ALA A 83 -9.31 -0.65 -14.58
CA ALA A 83 -9.97 -1.65 -15.41
C ALA A 83 -10.83 -2.59 -14.55
N LEU A 84 -10.31 -3.05 -13.40
CA LEU A 84 -11.07 -3.87 -12.45
C LEU A 84 -12.30 -3.14 -11.88
N SER A 85 -12.19 -1.87 -11.52
CA SER A 85 -13.32 -1.09 -10.99
C SER A 85 -14.46 -0.91 -12.00
N LYS A 86 -14.14 -0.98 -13.30
CA LYS A 86 -15.10 -0.97 -14.40
C LYS A 86 -15.55 -2.37 -14.85
N ASN A 87 -15.14 -3.40 -14.11
CA ASN A 87 -15.35 -4.81 -14.43
C ASN A 87 -14.82 -5.23 -15.82
N ASP A 88 -13.81 -4.52 -16.33
CA ASP A 88 -13.17 -4.81 -17.63
C ASP A 88 -12.01 -5.80 -17.44
N GLN A 89 -12.38 -7.07 -17.23
CA GLN A 89 -11.43 -8.16 -16.99
C GLN A 89 -10.49 -8.38 -18.18
N MET A 90 -10.95 -8.12 -19.40
CA MET A 90 -10.13 -8.26 -20.60
C MET A 90 -9.00 -7.23 -20.60
N LYS A 91 -9.32 -5.96 -20.35
CA LYS A 91 -8.33 -4.90 -20.25
C LYS A 91 -7.39 -5.09 -19.06
N ALA A 92 -7.90 -5.53 -17.91
CA ALA A 92 -7.07 -5.83 -16.75
C ALA A 92 -6.01 -6.90 -17.08
N ARG A 93 -6.39 -7.98 -17.78
CA ARG A 93 -5.46 -9.03 -18.23
C ARG A 93 -4.46 -8.53 -19.28
N GLN A 94 -4.89 -7.67 -20.20
CA GLN A 94 -3.98 -7.04 -21.17
C GLN A 94 -2.93 -6.18 -20.47
N ILE A 95 -3.33 -5.36 -19.49
CA ILE A 95 -2.41 -4.52 -18.71
C ILE A 95 -1.48 -5.38 -17.86
N LEU A 96 -1.98 -6.47 -17.26
CA LEU A 96 -1.17 -7.40 -16.46
C LEU A 96 -0.03 -8.01 -17.27
N GLY A 97 -0.28 -8.38 -18.53
CA GLY A 97 0.75 -8.93 -19.41
C GLY A 97 1.41 -10.21 -18.88
N LYS A 98 2.64 -10.48 -19.31
CA LYS A 98 3.38 -11.69 -18.93
C LYS A 98 4.18 -11.48 -17.65
N LYS A 99 4.33 -12.54 -16.84
CA LYS A 99 5.17 -12.57 -15.62
C LYS A 99 6.59 -12.02 -15.86
N SER A 100 7.19 -12.32 -17.01
CA SER A 100 8.54 -11.86 -17.38
C SER A 100 8.68 -10.35 -17.61
N GLU A 101 7.57 -9.62 -17.74
CA GLU A 101 7.56 -8.15 -17.90
C GLU A 101 7.61 -7.41 -16.56
N TRP A 102 7.58 -8.14 -15.43
CA TRP A 102 7.55 -7.55 -14.10
C TRP A 102 8.89 -7.75 -13.39
N THR A 103 9.44 -6.66 -12.86
CA THR A 103 10.64 -6.68 -12.02
C THR A 103 10.30 -7.08 -10.57
N ASN A 104 9.08 -6.77 -10.12
CA ASN A 104 8.57 -7.15 -8.80
C ASN A 104 7.50 -8.24 -8.93
N LEU A 105 7.88 -9.47 -8.61
CA LEU A 105 6.97 -10.62 -8.66
C LEU A 105 5.81 -10.52 -7.66
N LYS A 106 6.01 -9.88 -6.49
CA LYS A 106 4.92 -9.68 -5.52
C LYS A 106 3.77 -8.90 -6.13
N GLU A 107 4.08 -7.84 -6.88
CA GLU A 107 3.09 -7.03 -7.57
C GLU A 107 2.38 -7.83 -8.66
N TYR A 108 3.14 -8.52 -9.52
CA TYR A 108 2.55 -9.37 -10.55
C TYR A 108 1.52 -10.35 -9.98
N TYR A 109 1.90 -11.10 -8.94
CA TYR A 109 1.02 -12.09 -8.33
C TYR A 109 -0.17 -11.45 -7.62
N THR A 110 0.01 -10.33 -6.94
CA THR A 110 -1.09 -9.60 -6.29
C THR A 110 -2.14 -9.18 -7.31
N LEU A 111 -1.72 -8.59 -8.43
CA LEU A 111 -2.63 -8.16 -9.49
C LEU A 111 -3.26 -9.36 -10.19
N LYS A 112 -2.48 -10.42 -10.47
CA LYS A 112 -2.99 -11.65 -11.05
C LYS A 112 -4.14 -12.23 -10.23
N LEU A 113 -3.94 -12.40 -8.94
CA LEU A 113 -4.96 -12.91 -8.02
C LEU A 113 -6.19 -11.98 -7.95
N SER A 114 -6.00 -10.67 -8.11
CA SER A 114 -7.10 -9.70 -8.18
C SER A 114 -8.00 -9.85 -9.41
N THR A 115 -7.56 -10.56 -10.47
CA THR A 115 -8.39 -10.86 -11.66
C THR A 115 -9.21 -12.14 -11.55
N ILE A 116 -9.05 -12.88 -10.45
CA ILE A 116 -9.69 -14.18 -10.27
C ILE A 116 -11.07 -13.97 -9.65
N SER A 117 -12.04 -14.79 -10.06
CA SER A 117 -13.33 -14.85 -9.38
C SER A 117 -13.14 -15.36 -7.95
N GLN A 118 -13.59 -14.59 -6.98
CA GLN A 118 -13.51 -14.93 -5.55
C GLN A 118 -14.34 -16.17 -5.18
N ALA A 119 -15.27 -16.57 -6.06
CA ALA A 119 -16.14 -17.74 -5.91
C ALA A 119 -15.54 -19.05 -6.50
N LYS A 120 -14.34 -19.02 -7.08
CA LYS A 120 -13.68 -20.24 -7.57
C LYS A 120 -13.41 -21.20 -6.43
N LYS A 121 -13.57 -22.50 -6.66
CA LYS A 121 -13.15 -23.57 -5.72
C LYS A 121 -11.63 -23.84 -5.79
N LEU A 122 -11.08 -24.52 -4.77
CA LEU A 122 -9.64 -24.83 -4.69
C LEU A 122 -9.16 -25.65 -5.92
N ASP A 123 -9.97 -26.61 -6.35
CA ASP A 123 -9.72 -27.48 -7.50
C ASP A 123 -9.87 -26.77 -8.85
N GLU A 124 -10.43 -25.56 -8.86
CA GLU A 124 -10.56 -24.70 -10.05
C GLU A 124 -9.39 -23.71 -10.20
N LEU A 125 -8.46 -23.70 -9.24
CA LEU A 125 -7.26 -22.88 -9.31
C LEU A 125 -6.24 -23.52 -10.25
N THR A 126 -5.74 -22.72 -11.18
CA THR A 126 -4.66 -23.14 -12.07
C THR A 126 -3.33 -23.24 -11.29
N PRO A 127 -2.36 -24.03 -11.77
CA PRO A 127 -1.05 -24.15 -11.11
C PRO A 127 -0.35 -22.80 -10.86
N ASP A 128 -0.51 -21.86 -11.78
CA ASP A 128 0.06 -20.50 -11.73
C ASP A 128 -0.69 -19.58 -10.74
N GLU A 129 -1.98 -19.83 -10.49
CA GLU A 129 -2.73 -19.17 -9.41
C GLU A 129 -2.32 -19.73 -8.03
N LEU A 130 -2.12 -21.04 -7.92
CA LEU A 130 -1.61 -21.67 -6.69
C LEU A 130 -0.18 -21.21 -6.37
N GLU A 131 0.68 -21.12 -7.38
CA GLU A 131 2.03 -20.56 -7.25
C GLU A 131 1.99 -19.13 -6.69
N ALA A 132 1.09 -18.30 -7.22
CA ALA A 132 0.90 -16.92 -6.75
C ALA A 132 0.44 -16.86 -5.28
N ILE A 133 -0.49 -17.73 -4.88
CA ILE A 133 -0.97 -17.80 -3.49
C ILE A 133 0.17 -18.19 -2.55
N HIS A 134 0.88 -19.28 -2.83
CA HIS A 134 1.98 -19.74 -1.99
C HIS A 134 3.08 -18.70 -1.88
N TYR A 135 3.46 -18.07 -3.00
CA TYR A 135 4.49 -17.03 -3.01
C TYR A 135 4.13 -15.84 -2.10
N LEU A 136 2.87 -15.39 -2.13
CA LEU A 136 2.41 -14.28 -1.30
C LEU A 136 2.24 -14.66 0.17
N ILE A 137 1.86 -15.91 0.47
CA ILE A 137 1.86 -16.45 1.84
C ILE A 137 3.28 -16.44 2.40
N ASP A 138 4.25 -17.01 1.68
CA ASP A 138 5.65 -17.08 2.09
C ASP A 138 6.23 -15.68 2.31
N TYR A 139 5.86 -14.72 1.46
CA TYR A 139 6.23 -13.33 1.64
C TYR A 139 5.66 -12.73 2.93
N ILE A 140 4.35 -12.90 3.20
CA ILE A 140 3.74 -12.38 4.42
C ILE A 140 4.37 -13.02 5.66
N LEU A 141 4.65 -14.34 5.64
CA LEU A 141 5.33 -15.04 6.72
C LEU A 141 6.77 -14.57 6.95
N SER A 142 7.40 -13.90 5.97
CA SER A 142 8.77 -13.41 6.06
C SER A 142 8.92 -11.99 6.65
N ILE A 143 7.81 -11.30 6.95
CA ILE A 143 7.82 -9.90 7.37
C ILE A 143 7.22 -9.69 8.76
N ASP A 144 7.89 -8.89 9.59
CA ASP A 144 7.41 -8.60 10.96
C ASP A 144 6.50 -7.37 11.07
N LYS A 145 6.24 -6.69 9.94
CA LYS A 145 5.45 -5.45 9.89
C LYS A 145 4.83 -5.24 8.51
N LEU A 146 3.56 -4.81 8.50
CA LEU A 146 2.84 -4.43 7.29
C LEU A 146 3.04 -2.94 6.95
N TYR A 147 3.41 -2.69 5.69
CA TYR A 147 3.34 -1.38 5.03
C TYR A 147 2.18 -1.34 4.02
N ILE A 148 1.90 -0.15 3.47
CA ILE A 148 0.72 0.11 2.62
C ILE A 148 0.52 -0.95 1.52
N ARG A 149 1.59 -1.35 0.83
CA ARG A 149 1.50 -2.36 -0.26
C ARG A 149 1.15 -3.76 0.26
N ASP A 150 1.58 -4.12 1.47
CA ASP A 150 1.34 -5.44 2.06
C ASP A 150 -0.15 -5.64 2.40
N PHE A 151 -0.86 -4.57 2.74
CA PHE A 151 -2.30 -4.64 2.96
C PHE A 151 -3.10 -4.98 1.71
N VAL A 152 -2.61 -4.61 0.53
CA VAL A 152 -3.23 -5.02 -0.74
C VAL A 152 -3.09 -6.53 -0.90
N ILE A 153 -1.91 -7.09 -0.60
CA ILE A 153 -1.67 -8.54 -0.60
C ILE A 153 -2.62 -9.24 0.37
N VAL A 154 -2.68 -8.75 1.61
CA VAL A 154 -3.56 -9.29 2.66
C VAL A 154 -5.02 -9.25 2.22
N SER A 155 -5.49 -8.14 1.66
CA SER A 155 -6.86 -8.02 1.16
C SER A 155 -7.16 -9.03 0.06
N VAL A 156 -6.26 -9.15 -0.93
CA VAL A 156 -6.41 -10.09 -2.04
C VAL A 156 -6.44 -11.54 -1.55
N LEU A 157 -5.52 -11.92 -0.65
CA LEU A 157 -5.49 -13.28 -0.08
C LEU A 157 -6.76 -13.57 0.73
N LEU A 158 -7.18 -12.67 1.62
CA LEU A 158 -8.33 -12.91 2.48
C LEU A 158 -9.68 -12.78 1.78
N ASN A 159 -9.74 -12.28 0.54
CA ASN A 159 -10.97 -12.20 -0.24
C ASN A 159 -11.33 -13.50 -0.98
N PHE A 160 -10.46 -14.52 -0.98
CA PHE A 160 -10.84 -15.84 -1.46
C PHE A 160 -11.93 -16.44 -0.53
N GLU A 161 -13.05 -16.86 -1.11
CA GLU A 161 -14.14 -17.50 -0.36
C GLU A 161 -13.78 -18.92 0.09
N VAL A 162 -12.86 -19.55 -0.63
CA VAL A 162 -12.39 -20.91 -0.36
C VAL A 162 -11.47 -20.97 0.84
N GLN A 163 -11.52 -22.09 1.56
CA GLN A 163 -10.57 -22.45 2.59
C GLN A 163 -9.21 -22.85 1.99
N CYS A 164 -8.35 -21.85 1.77
CA CYS A 164 -7.03 -22.00 1.19
C CYS A 164 -5.89 -21.88 2.20
N PHE A 165 -6.17 -21.37 3.41
CA PHE A 165 -5.12 -21.04 4.38
C PHE A 165 -5.18 -21.92 5.63
N GLU A 166 -3.99 -22.36 6.05
CA GLU A 166 -3.80 -22.98 7.35
C GLU A 166 -4.09 -21.97 8.48
N VAL A 167 -4.58 -22.47 9.61
CA VAL A 167 -4.94 -21.61 10.75
C VAL A 167 -3.73 -20.86 11.31
N GLN A 168 -2.54 -21.46 11.25
CA GLN A 168 -1.28 -20.88 11.71
C GLN A 168 -0.92 -19.62 10.92
N PHE A 169 -1.16 -19.61 9.60
CA PHE A 169 -0.97 -18.42 8.77
C PHE A 169 -1.93 -17.29 9.19
N LEU A 170 -3.20 -17.63 9.41
CA LEU A 170 -4.20 -16.64 9.85
C LEU A 170 -3.85 -16.06 11.22
N GLU A 171 -3.38 -16.89 12.17
CA GLU A 171 -2.92 -16.45 13.49
C GLU A 171 -1.69 -15.54 13.41
N TYR A 172 -0.73 -15.87 12.52
CA TYR A 172 0.42 -15.03 12.28
C TYR A 172 -0.02 -13.66 11.73
N LEU A 173 -0.91 -13.65 10.75
CA LEU A 173 -1.48 -12.42 10.21
C LEU A 173 -2.27 -11.61 11.25
N GLU A 174 -3.03 -12.28 12.12
CA GLU A 174 -3.68 -11.64 13.27
C GLU A 174 -2.65 -10.90 14.13
N SER A 175 -1.52 -11.54 14.43
CA SER A 175 -0.47 -10.94 15.26
C SER A 175 0.12 -9.68 14.64
N LEU A 176 0.35 -9.68 13.32
CA LEU A 176 0.84 -8.50 12.59
C LEU A 176 -0.18 -7.36 12.64
N ILE A 177 -1.47 -7.66 12.42
CA ILE A 177 -2.54 -6.67 12.40
C ILE A 177 -2.74 -6.06 13.79
N VAL A 178 -2.83 -6.88 14.83
CA VAL A 178 -3.05 -6.42 16.21
C VAL A 178 -1.87 -5.59 16.69
N LYS A 179 -0.63 -6.06 16.48
CA LYS A 179 0.57 -5.27 16.83
C LYS A 179 0.60 -3.92 16.11
N GLY A 180 0.23 -3.90 14.83
CA GLY A 180 0.13 -2.66 14.07
C GLY A 180 -0.94 -1.71 14.59
N LEU A 181 -2.07 -2.25 15.08
CA LEU A 181 -3.16 -1.51 15.73
C LEU A 181 -2.81 -0.97 17.12
N GLU A 182 -1.92 -1.64 17.86
CA GLU A 182 -1.42 -1.17 19.16
C GLU A 182 -0.39 -0.03 19.01
N GLU A 183 0.24 0.10 17.83
CA GLU A 183 1.22 1.15 17.51
C GLU A 183 0.59 2.41 16.90
N VAL A 184 -0.74 2.53 16.83
CA VAL A 184 -1.39 3.54 15.98
C VAL A 184 -1.35 4.96 16.54
N LYS A 185 -1.08 5.14 17.84
CA LYS A 185 -0.75 6.45 18.43
C LYS A 185 0.36 7.24 17.72
N TYR A 186 1.16 6.61 16.84
CA TYR A 186 2.19 7.25 16.01
C TYR A 186 1.91 7.17 14.50
N ARG A 187 0.66 6.96 14.08
CA ARG A 187 0.29 6.70 12.68
C ARG A 187 -0.79 7.65 12.18
N THR A 188 -0.88 7.78 10.86
CA THR A 188 -1.95 8.53 10.20
C THR A 188 -3.28 7.78 10.32
N VAL A 189 -4.39 8.52 10.27
CA VAL A 189 -5.75 7.97 10.32
C VAL A 189 -5.98 6.94 9.21
N GLU A 190 -5.39 7.14 8.03
CA GLU A 190 -5.53 6.21 6.91
C GLU A 190 -4.83 4.87 7.18
N PHE A 191 -3.66 4.90 7.83
CA PHE A 191 -2.94 3.69 8.20
C PHE A 191 -3.70 2.90 9.27
N ALA A 192 -4.28 3.59 10.25
CA ALA A 192 -5.16 3.03 11.25
C ALA A 192 -6.37 2.33 10.63
N ARG A 193 -7.04 3.00 9.69
CA ARG A 193 -8.18 2.47 8.94
C ARG A 193 -7.79 1.23 8.15
N THR A 194 -6.62 1.22 7.53
CA THR A 194 -6.14 0.08 6.73
C THR A 194 -5.94 -1.16 7.61
N TYR A 195 -5.30 -1.02 8.77
CA TYR A 195 -5.19 -2.12 9.73
C TYR A 195 -6.56 -2.62 10.23
N ALA A 196 -7.46 -1.70 10.59
CA ALA A 196 -8.80 -2.04 11.05
C ALA A 196 -9.58 -2.82 9.98
N HIS A 197 -9.50 -2.36 8.73
CA HIS A 197 -10.12 -3.03 7.59
C HIS A 197 -9.57 -4.46 7.41
N SER A 198 -8.24 -4.64 7.44
CA SER A 198 -7.63 -5.97 7.37
C SER A 198 -8.04 -6.88 8.53
N GLY A 199 -8.16 -6.34 9.75
CA GLY A 199 -8.69 -7.07 10.90
C GLY A 199 -10.13 -7.54 10.70
N ILE A 200 -10.99 -6.70 10.13
CA ILE A 200 -12.37 -7.07 9.77
C ILE A 200 -12.38 -8.16 8.70
N THR A 201 -11.55 -8.04 7.67
CA THR A 201 -11.48 -9.05 6.61
C THR A 201 -10.97 -10.39 7.18
N LEU A 202 -9.98 -10.37 8.08
CA LEU A 202 -9.50 -11.57 8.77
C LEU A 202 -10.58 -12.21 9.65
N MET A 203 -11.33 -11.40 10.40
CA MET A 203 -12.48 -11.88 11.16
C MET A 203 -13.51 -12.58 10.26
N LYS A 204 -13.84 -12.00 9.09
CA LYS A 204 -14.72 -12.64 8.11
C LYS A 204 -14.14 -13.98 7.64
N THR A 205 -12.84 -14.06 7.37
CA THR A 205 -12.16 -15.30 6.99
C THR A 205 -12.23 -16.36 8.10
N TYR A 206 -11.97 -15.99 9.36
CA TYR A 206 -12.14 -16.92 10.49
C TYR A 206 -13.55 -17.48 10.56
N SER A 207 -14.57 -16.63 10.42
CA SER A 207 -15.98 -17.06 10.42
C SER A 207 -16.30 -17.98 9.24
N ARG A 208 -15.80 -17.69 8.03
CA ARG A 208 -15.98 -18.55 6.85
C ARG A 208 -15.34 -19.92 7.03
N TYR A 209 -14.21 -20.00 7.72
CA TYR A 209 -13.48 -21.25 7.94
C TYR A 209 -13.97 -22.01 9.19
N GLY A 210 -15.02 -21.53 9.87
CA GLY A 210 -15.59 -22.15 11.05
C GLY A 210 -14.82 -21.90 12.35
N TYR A 211 -13.84 -20.99 12.36
CA TYR A 211 -13.06 -20.62 13.54
C TYR A 211 -13.76 -19.53 14.37
N TYR A 212 -15.00 -19.80 14.80
CA TYR A 212 -15.86 -18.80 15.46
C TYR A 212 -15.24 -18.22 16.75
N ASP A 213 -14.60 -19.04 17.58
CA ASP A 213 -13.92 -18.58 18.81
C ASP A 213 -12.81 -17.58 18.52
N LYS A 214 -12.09 -17.75 17.39
CA LYS A 214 -11.03 -16.83 16.96
C LYS A 214 -11.63 -15.53 16.43
N ALA A 215 -12.67 -15.64 15.60
CA ALA A 215 -13.40 -14.49 15.10
C ALA A 215 -13.93 -13.63 16.26
N GLU A 216 -14.55 -14.25 17.26
CA GLU A 216 -15.08 -13.55 18.44
C GLU A 216 -13.96 -12.86 19.25
N LYS A 217 -12.85 -13.56 19.53
CA LYS A 217 -11.68 -12.96 20.22
C LYS A 217 -11.13 -11.76 19.46
N LEU A 218 -11.00 -11.86 18.13
CA LEU A 218 -10.52 -10.77 17.30
C LEU A 218 -11.51 -9.58 17.32
N ILE A 219 -12.82 -9.82 17.29
CA ILE A 219 -13.83 -8.76 17.43
C ILE A 219 -13.63 -7.98 18.73
N TYR A 220 -13.44 -8.66 19.86
CA TYR A 220 -13.21 -7.99 21.14
C TYR A 220 -11.93 -7.16 21.14
N LYS A 221 -10.82 -7.70 20.60
CA LYS A 221 -9.55 -6.95 20.47
C LYS A 221 -9.72 -5.69 19.62
N LEU A 222 -10.33 -5.83 18.43
CA LEU A 222 -10.57 -4.71 17.53
C LEU A 222 -11.44 -3.64 18.19
N LYS A 223 -12.53 -4.03 18.85
CA LYS A 223 -13.40 -3.08 19.58
C LYS A 223 -12.63 -2.36 20.67
N LEU A 224 -11.83 -3.07 21.47
CA LEU A 224 -11.05 -2.47 22.55
C LEU A 224 -10.08 -1.41 22.02
N ILE A 225 -9.27 -1.76 21.01
CA ILE A 225 -8.27 -0.86 20.45
C ILE A 225 -8.93 0.37 19.80
N LEU A 226 -9.98 0.16 19.01
CA LEU A 226 -10.66 1.24 18.30
C LEU A 226 -11.44 2.19 19.23
N THR A 227 -11.84 1.73 20.42
CA THR A 227 -12.57 2.55 21.41
C THR A 227 -11.66 3.28 22.40
N GLN A 228 -10.51 2.70 22.76
CA GLN A 228 -9.58 3.29 23.73
C GLN A 228 -8.76 4.46 23.16
N GLU A 229 -8.42 4.44 21.87
CA GLU A 229 -7.54 5.45 21.25
C GLU A 229 -8.29 6.66 20.62
N ALA A 230 -9.56 6.89 20.97
CA ALA A 230 -10.34 8.06 20.56
C ALA A 230 -10.32 8.35 19.04
N TYR A 231 -10.77 7.40 18.22
CA TYR A 231 -10.99 7.61 16.79
C TYR A 231 -12.37 8.21 16.48
N PHE A 232 -12.56 9.50 16.71
CA PHE A 232 -13.74 10.19 16.14
C PHE A 232 -13.77 10.10 14.60
N ASN A 233 -12.60 9.88 13.96
CA ASN A 233 -12.43 9.79 12.50
C ASN A 233 -12.54 8.38 11.89
N ILE A 234 -12.44 7.29 12.68
CA ILE A 234 -12.64 5.91 12.19
C ILE A 234 -14.07 5.43 12.44
N ALA A 235 -14.73 5.94 13.49
CA ALA A 235 -16.10 5.58 13.87
C ALA A 235 -17.20 5.97 12.85
N ILE A 236 -16.87 6.73 11.80
CA ILE A 236 -17.82 7.20 10.78
C ILE A 236 -18.16 6.09 9.76
N THR A 237 -17.42 4.98 9.73
CA THR A 237 -17.82 3.79 8.97
C THR A 237 -18.50 2.82 9.94
N PRO A 238 -19.79 2.47 9.75
CA PRO A 238 -20.40 1.43 10.56
C PRO A 238 -19.59 0.15 10.34
N LEU A 239 -19.03 -0.40 11.42
CA LEU A 239 -18.27 -1.66 11.42
C LEU A 239 -19.12 -2.88 10.99
N PHE A 240 -20.41 -2.66 10.71
CA PHE A 240 -21.40 -3.66 10.34
C PHE A 240 -22.33 -3.10 9.26
N PHE A 241 -21.92 -3.19 8.00
CA PHE A 241 -22.80 -3.39 6.85
C PHE A 241 -22.11 -4.30 5.84
#